data_AF-A0A450ULX3-F1
#
_entry.id   AF-A0A450ULX3-F1
#
_cell.length_a   1.000
_cell.length_b   1.000
_cell.length_c   1.000
_cell.angle_alpha   90.00
_cell.angle_beta   90.00
_cell.angle_gamma   90.00
#
_symmetry.space_group_name_H-M   'P 1'
#
loop_
_entity.id
_entity.type
_entity.pdbx_description
1 polymer ?
#
loop_
_entity_poly.entity_id
_entity_poly.type
_entity_poly.pdbx_seq_one_letter_code
_entity_poly.pdbx_strand_id
1 'polypeptide(L)' 'MEQEITVSGQPTDKRLEFRVVTMNKAGEGEPSNGVLAVL' A
#
# COMPACT_ATOMS: atom_id res chain seq x y z
N MET A 1 16.15 2.82 -7.34
CA MET A 1 14.69 2.91 -7.13
C MET A 1 14.40 2.20 -5.83
N GLU A 2 13.88 2.91 -4.83
CA GLU A 2 13.45 2.27 -3.59
C GLU A 2 12.12 1.54 -3.86
N GLN A 3 12.00 0.32 -3.33
CA GLN A 3 10.81 -0.54 -3.50
C GLN A 3 10.05 -0.68 -2.17
N GLU A 4 10.39 0.15 -1.18
CA GLU A 4 9.83 0.12 0.16
C GLU A 4 9.42 1.52 0.60
N ILE A 5 8.40 1.58 1.44
CA ILE A 5 7.94 2.81 2.06
C ILE A 5 7.33 2.49 3.43
N THR A 6 7.58 3.35 4.41
CA THR A 6 6.89 3.31 5.69
C THR A 6 5.71 4.26 5.64
N VAL A 7 4.50 3.72 5.81
CA VAL A 7 3.31 4.55 6.04
C VAL A 7 3.20 4.73 7.55
N SER A 8 3.03 5.95 8.05
CA SER A 8 2.87 6.25 9.49
C SER A 8 1.56 6.97 9.80
N GLY A 9 1.17 7.03 11.07
CA GLY A 9 -0.02 7.76 11.54
C GLY A 9 -1.35 7.00 11.35
N GLN A 10 -1.30 5.68 11.20
CA GLN A 10 -2.50 4.85 11.13
C GLN A 10 -3.23 4.80 12.46
N PRO A 11 -4.56 4.63 12.44
CA PRO A 11 -5.31 4.32 13.65
C PRO A 11 -4.86 2.99 14.26
N THR A 12 -4.73 2.95 15.58
CA THR A 12 -4.48 1.72 16.36
C THR A 12 -5.73 0.85 16.42
N ASP A 13 -5.56 -0.45 16.64
CA ASP A 13 -6.66 -1.41 16.86
C ASP A 13 -7.65 -1.50 15.68
N LYS A 14 -7.21 -1.09 14.49
CA LYS A 14 -7.97 -1.20 13.24
C LYS A 14 -7.27 -2.15 12.29
N ARG A 15 -8.05 -2.99 11.63
CA ARG A 15 -7.58 -3.81 10.51
C ARG A 15 -7.57 -2.96 9.24
N LEU A 16 -6.39 -2.84 8.66
CA LEU A 16 -6.16 -2.12 7.42
C LEU A 16 -5.69 -3.08 6.33
N GLU A 17 -6.07 -2.80 5.09
CA GLU A 17 -5.54 -3.48 3.91
C GLU A 17 -4.64 -2.53 3.14
N PHE A 18 -3.43 -2.97 2.83
CA PHE A 18 -2.46 -2.23 2.04
C PHE A 18 -2.30 -2.89 0.67
N ARG A 19 -2.20 -2.05 -0.37
CA ARG A 19 -1.95 -2.45 -1.75
C ARG A 19 -0.94 -1.49 -2.37
N VAL A 20 -0.17 -1.99 -3.32
CA VAL A 20 0.77 -1.19 -4.12
C VAL A 20 0.21 -1.08 -5.53
N VAL A 21 0.21 0.13 -6.08
CA VAL A 21 -0.16 0.39 -7.47
C VAL A 21 1.07 0.92 -8.21
N THR A 22 1.31 0.40 -9.41
CA THR A 22 2.38 0.92 -10.26
C THR A 22 1.87 2.10 -11.06
N MET A 23 2.62 3.20 -11.13
CA MET A 23 2.31 4.31 -12.04
C MET A 23 3.36 4.41 -13.14
N ASN A 24 2.92 4.48 -14.39
CA ASN A 24 3.77 4.73 -15.55
C ASN A 24 3.12 5.76 -16.50
N LYS A 25 3.72 5.99 -17.67
CA LYS A 25 3.21 6.98 -18.64
C LYS A 25 1.80 6.68 -19.16
N ALA A 26 1.38 5.41 -19.16
CA ALA A 26 0.03 5.00 -19.55
C ALA A 26 -0.99 5.15 -18.41
N GLY A 27 -0.55 5.36 -17.17
CA GLY A 27 -1.40 5.58 -16.02
C GLY A 27 -1.11 4.59 -14.88
N GLU A 28 -2.15 4.35 -14.08
CA GLU A 28 -2.15 3.40 -12.98
C GLU A 28 -2.29 1.96 -13.52
N GLY A 29 -1.47 1.05 -13.02
CA GLY A 29 -1.59 -0.38 -13.25
C GLY A 29 -2.54 -1.04 -12.26
N GLU A 30 -2.82 -2.32 -12.47
CA GLU A 30 -3.62 -3.10 -11.50
C GLU A 30 -2.97 -3.11 -10.11
N PRO A 31 -3.76 -2.99 -9.03
CA PRO A 31 -3.25 -3.12 -7.67
C PRO A 31 -2.63 -4.50 -7.41
N SER A 32 -1.62 -4.53 -6.56
CA SER A 32 -1.07 -5.77 -6.01
C SER A 32 -2.10 -6.55 -5.20
N ASN A 33 -1.74 -7.79 -4.83
CA ASN A 33 -2.42 -8.49 -3.74
C ASN A 33 -2.47 -7.62 -2.47
N GLY A 34 -3.57 -7.72 -1.75
CA GLY A 34 -3.77 -7.04 -0.48
C GLY A 34 -3.02 -7.68 0.68
N VAL A 35 -2.44 -6.85 1.54
CA VAL A 35 -1.84 -7.27 2.81
C VAL A 35 -2.66 -6.70 3.96
N LEU A 36 -3.08 -7.56 4.87
CA LEU A 36 -3.86 -7.15 6.05
C LEU A 36 -2.92 -6.96 7.24
N ALA A 37 -3.00 -5.80 7.90
CA ALA A 37 -2.22 -5.48 9.09
C ALA A 37 -3.09 -4.79 10.15
N VAL A 38 -2.65 -4.92 11.40
CA VAL A 38 -3.17 -4.23 12.59
C VAL A 38 -1.96 -3.64 13.31
N LEU A 39 -2.09 -2.40 13.77
CA LEU A 39 -1.09 -1.74 14.62
C LEU A 39 -1.41 -1.99 16.09
#